data_AF-A0A241XWY3-F1
#
_entry.id   AF-A0A241XWY3-F1
#
_cell.length_a   1.000
_cell.length_b   1.000
_cell.length_c   1.000
_cell.angle_alpha   90.00
_cell.angle_beta   90.00
_cell.angle_gamma   90.00
#
_symmetry.space_group_name_H-M   'P 1'
#
loop_
_entity.id
_entity.type
_entity.pdbx_description
1 polymer ?
#
loop_
_entity_poly.entity_id
_entity_poly.type
_entity_poly.pdbx_seq_one_letter_code
_entity_poly.pdbx_strand_id
1 'polypeptide(L)'
;MSNSRNELCTCGSGRKFKKCCLSAGNITAPIIFSETLQAKLDTPCWHHGTPHKFNSWSFPPPPKPGESLLVPHTAVFFTSNMEFAKGAGNNIARVSLSSKAKILDTTENHEASEKLRKEVAKHEIASRTLNTEHDYWHEGWRTGDVLKVAYSDPLLELHFIKLSANLSKSTKLPLEAATAVIQHNSARGLIELICVTAKKLGFDAIYGHEVDRHSFAGKKIAQPWLAVLSNGIISEPEWLHCNDSE
;
A
#
# COMPACT_ATOMS: atom_id res chain seq x y z
N MET A 1 -8.10 -38.17 -2.11
CA MET A 1 -6.86 -38.39 -1.34
C MET A 1 -6.88 -37.47 -0.13
N SER A 2 -7.04 -38.03 1.07
CA SER A 2 -7.17 -37.27 2.33
C SER A 2 -5.80 -36.97 2.92
N ASN A 3 -5.23 -35.80 2.65
CA ASN A 3 -3.99 -35.38 3.34
C ASN A 3 -4.31 -35.18 4.83
N SER A 4 -3.69 -35.97 5.70
CA SER A 4 -3.97 -35.87 7.13
C SER A 4 -3.45 -34.51 7.61
N ARG A 5 -4.27 -33.76 8.35
CA ARG A 5 -4.00 -32.37 8.76
C ARG A 5 -2.66 -32.18 9.52
N ASN A 6 -2.08 -33.27 10.02
CA ASN A 6 -0.84 -33.26 10.79
C ASN A 6 0.42 -33.65 9.99
N GLU A 7 0.28 -34.04 8.72
CA GLU A 7 1.42 -34.32 7.83
C GLU A 7 2.19 -33.05 7.46
N LEU A 8 3.42 -33.22 7.00
CA LEU A 8 4.23 -32.14 6.47
C LEU A 8 3.61 -31.62 5.16
N CYS A 9 3.62 -30.30 5.00
CA CYS A 9 3.07 -29.65 3.82
C CYS A 9 3.91 -29.98 2.59
N THR A 10 3.24 -30.40 1.50
CA THR A 10 3.89 -30.78 0.23
C THR A 10 4.54 -29.61 -0.51
N CYS A 11 4.30 -28.37 -0.08
CA CYS A 11 4.91 -27.17 -0.67
C CYS A 11 6.40 -26.97 -0.31
N GLY A 12 7.04 -27.91 0.40
CA GLY A 12 8.46 -27.85 0.75
C GLY A 12 8.81 -26.91 1.90
N SER A 13 7.83 -26.36 2.63
CA SER A 13 8.07 -25.39 3.72
C SER A 13 8.56 -25.98 5.03
N GLY A 14 8.60 -27.31 5.16
CA GLY A 14 8.95 -28.02 6.41
C GLY A 14 7.91 -27.87 7.54
N ARG A 15 6.77 -27.21 7.28
CA ARG A 15 5.69 -27.00 8.27
C ARG A 15 4.59 -28.03 8.09
N LYS A 16 3.83 -28.33 9.16
CA LYS A 16 2.63 -29.17 9.06
C LYS A 16 1.59 -28.53 8.13
N PHE A 17 0.90 -29.32 7.31
CA PHE A 17 -0.10 -28.89 6.33
C PHE A 17 -1.13 -27.94 6.95
N LYS A 18 -1.65 -28.26 8.15
CA LYS A 18 -2.58 -27.38 8.88
C LYS A 18 -2.02 -26.00 9.28
N LYS A 19 -0.70 -25.87 9.40
CA LYS A 19 0.03 -24.64 9.78
C LYS A 19 0.75 -23.99 8.59
N CYS A 20 0.46 -24.44 7.38
CA CYS A 20 1.02 -23.92 6.15
C CYS A 20 -0.11 -23.56 5.20
N CYS A 21 -0.49 -24.45 4.28
CA CYS A 21 -1.51 -24.17 3.28
C CYS A 21 -2.93 -24.19 3.85
N LEU A 22 -3.20 -24.86 4.96
CA LEU A 22 -4.54 -24.83 5.60
C LEU A 22 -4.75 -23.60 6.50
N SER A 23 -3.67 -23.03 7.09
CA SER A 23 -3.72 -21.84 7.95
C SER A 23 -3.43 -20.55 7.19
N ALA A 24 -2.90 -20.62 5.97
CA ALA A 24 -3.07 -19.57 4.98
C ALA A 24 -4.57 -19.54 4.67
N GLY A 25 -5.31 -18.92 5.58
CA GLY A 25 -6.74 -19.06 5.70
C GLY A 25 -7.40 -18.91 4.35
N ASN A 26 -8.26 -19.86 4.04
CA ASN A 26 -9.35 -19.57 3.14
C ASN A 26 -9.93 -18.24 3.62
N ILE A 27 -9.77 -17.19 2.82
CA ILE A 27 -10.69 -16.08 2.83
C ILE A 27 -11.99 -16.74 2.36
N THR A 28 -12.75 -17.32 3.29
CA THR A 28 -14.07 -17.91 3.02
C THR A 28 -15.13 -16.84 2.92
N ALA A 29 -14.81 -15.61 3.37
CA ALA A 29 -15.64 -14.45 3.10
C ALA A 29 -15.64 -14.18 1.59
N PRO A 30 -16.80 -13.86 1.00
CA PRO A 30 -16.87 -13.47 -0.40
C PRO A 30 -15.92 -12.29 -0.65
N ILE A 31 -15.21 -12.33 -1.77
CA ILE A 31 -14.45 -11.18 -2.23
C ILE A 31 -15.47 -10.16 -2.74
N ILE A 32 -15.64 -9.07 -2.00
CA ILE A 32 -16.56 -7.97 -2.32
C ILE A 32 -15.73 -6.86 -2.95
N PHE A 33 -16.15 -6.39 -4.13
CA PHE A 33 -15.55 -5.27 -4.85
C PHE A 33 -16.59 -4.17 -5.05
N SER A 34 -16.13 -2.92 -5.01
CA SER A 34 -16.89 -1.80 -5.56
C SER A 34 -17.14 -1.99 -7.05
N GLU A 35 -18.25 -1.44 -7.56
CA GLU A 35 -18.51 -1.41 -9.00
C GLU A 35 -17.36 -0.76 -9.77
N THR A 36 -16.74 0.27 -9.16
CA THR A 36 -15.59 0.97 -9.71
C THR A 36 -14.37 0.06 -9.86
N LEU A 37 -14.04 -0.76 -8.87
CA LEU A 37 -12.93 -1.71 -8.97
C LEU A 37 -13.28 -2.86 -9.92
N GLN A 38 -14.50 -3.40 -9.81
CA GLN A 38 -14.97 -4.53 -10.62
C GLN A 38 -14.89 -4.23 -12.13
N ALA A 39 -15.26 -3.02 -12.54
CA ALA A 39 -15.20 -2.58 -13.94
C ALA A 39 -13.76 -2.41 -14.48
N LYS A 40 -12.76 -2.34 -13.60
CA LYS A 40 -11.35 -2.12 -13.94
C LYS A 40 -10.51 -3.40 -13.96
N LEU A 41 -11.07 -4.53 -13.49
CA LEU A 41 -10.39 -5.82 -13.56
C LEU A 41 -10.23 -6.26 -15.02
N ASP A 42 -9.10 -6.90 -15.29
CA ASP A 42 -8.65 -7.36 -16.62
C ASP A 42 -8.58 -6.26 -17.70
N THR A 43 -8.77 -4.99 -17.32
CA THR A 43 -8.73 -3.84 -18.21
C THR A 43 -7.42 -3.07 -18.02
N PRO A 44 -6.68 -2.74 -19.08
CA PRO A 44 -5.45 -1.96 -18.98
C PRO A 44 -5.77 -0.50 -18.64
N CYS A 45 -5.94 -0.21 -17.36
CA CYS A 45 -6.34 1.13 -16.88
C CYS A 45 -5.63 1.56 -15.60
N TRP A 46 -4.67 0.76 -15.11
CA TRP A 46 -3.87 1.07 -13.93
C TRP A 46 -2.53 1.65 -14.36
N HIS A 47 -2.20 2.82 -13.83
CA HIS A 47 -1.07 3.63 -14.26
C HIS A 47 -0.03 3.76 -13.14
N HIS A 48 1.24 3.69 -13.51
CA HIS A 48 2.39 3.95 -12.64
C HIS A 48 3.31 4.97 -13.32
N GLY A 49 3.54 6.10 -12.65
CA GLY A 49 4.48 7.11 -13.10
C GLY A 49 5.87 6.90 -12.51
N THR A 50 6.90 7.02 -13.35
CA THR A 50 8.29 6.82 -12.95
C THR A 50 9.26 7.56 -13.90
N PRO A 51 10.45 7.96 -13.44
CA PRO A 51 11.50 8.49 -14.32
C PRO A 51 12.16 7.42 -15.21
N HIS A 52 11.97 6.13 -14.93
CA HIS A 52 12.69 5.05 -15.62
C HIS A 52 11.74 4.06 -16.31
N LYS A 53 12.10 3.65 -17.53
CA LYS A 53 11.45 2.53 -18.21
C LYS A 53 12.12 1.20 -17.87
N PHE A 54 11.34 0.13 -17.87
CA PHE A 54 11.77 -1.24 -17.61
C PHE A 54 10.83 -2.22 -18.32
N ASN A 55 11.26 -3.47 -18.46
CA ASN A 55 10.51 -4.50 -19.18
C ASN A 55 9.74 -5.43 -18.25
N SER A 56 10.05 -5.43 -16.96
CA SER A 56 9.36 -6.25 -15.97
C SER A 56 9.32 -5.63 -14.58
N TRP A 57 8.26 -5.97 -13.85
CA TRP A 57 8.07 -5.56 -12.47
C TRP A 57 8.97 -6.35 -11.51
N SER A 58 9.41 -5.69 -10.44
CA SER A 58 10.13 -6.34 -9.33
C SER A 58 9.32 -6.22 -8.04
N PHE A 59 9.29 -7.31 -7.26
CA PHE A 59 8.63 -7.39 -5.96
C PHE A 59 9.61 -7.99 -4.93
N PRO A 60 10.18 -7.20 -4.01
CA PRO A 60 9.96 -5.75 -3.84
C PRO A 60 10.56 -4.91 -4.98
N PRO A 61 10.09 -3.66 -5.17
CA PRO A 61 10.74 -2.69 -6.04
C PRO A 61 12.21 -2.47 -5.67
N PRO A 62 13.09 -2.16 -6.64
CA PRO A 62 14.47 -1.81 -6.35
C PRO A 62 14.54 -0.52 -5.51
N PRO A 63 15.55 -0.37 -4.63
CA PRO A 63 15.78 0.87 -3.91
C PRO A 63 15.98 2.04 -4.88
N LYS A 64 15.42 3.20 -4.56
CA LYS A 64 15.62 4.41 -5.36
C LYS A 64 17.04 4.95 -5.16
N PRO A 65 17.84 5.15 -6.22
CA PRO A 65 19.18 5.72 -6.10
C PRO A 65 19.14 7.10 -5.44
N GLY A 66 20.00 7.34 -4.46
CA GLY A 66 20.09 8.62 -3.76
C GLY A 66 19.04 8.88 -2.67
N GLU A 67 18.03 8.00 -2.51
CA GLU A 67 16.98 8.12 -1.49
C GLU A 67 17.22 7.16 -0.30
N SER A 68 18.46 7.01 0.16
CA SER A 68 18.84 6.03 1.20
C SER A 68 18.22 6.31 2.58
N LEU A 69 17.74 7.53 2.81
CA LEU A 69 17.08 7.92 4.04
C LEU A 69 15.59 7.57 4.05
N LEU A 70 15.01 7.14 2.93
CA LEU A 70 13.58 6.86 2.85
C LEU A 70 13.27 5.40 3.18
N VAL A 71 12.16 5.19 3.88
CA VAL A 71 11.61 3.85 4.12
C VAL A 71 11.29 3.20 2.77
N PRO A 72 11.85 2.02 2.44
CA PRO A 72 11.52 1.32 1.20
C PRO A 72 10.10 0.75 1.27
N HIS A 73 9.44 0.68 0.13
CA HIS A 73 8.16 -0.01 0.00
C HIS A 73 8.35 -1.39 -0.63
N THR A 74 7.58 -2.37 -0.17
CA THR A 74 7.58 -3.71 -0.77
C THR A 74 6.50 -3.88 -1.84
N ALA A 75 5.51 -2.98 -1.88
CA ALA A 75 4.45 -2.94 -2.87
C ALA A 75 4.81 -2.08 -4.08
N VAL A 76 4.17 -2.36 -5.22
CA VAL A 76 4.15 -1.47 -6.39
C VAL A 76 2.81 -0.74 -6.40
N PHE A 77 2.84 0.59 -6.51
CA PHE A 77 1.65 1.42 -6.42
C PHE A 77 1.17 1.87 -7.80
N PHE A 78 -0.14 1.83 -8.00
CA PHE A 78 -0.83 2.24 -9.21
C PHE A 78 -2.03 3.13 -8.88
N THR A 79 -2.48 3.88 -9.88
CA THR A 79 -3.73 4.61 -9.84
C THR A 79 -4.48 4.44 -11.15
N SER A 80 -5.82 4.46 -11.13
CA SER A 80 -6.59 4.51 -12.37
C SER A 80 -6.69 5.94 -12.95
N ASN A 81 -6.13 6.94 -12.28
CA ASN A 81 -6.09 8.32 -12.78
C ASN A 81 -4.72 8.61 -13.41
N MET A 82 -4.68 8.72 -14.74
CA MET A 82 -3.45 8.95 -15.50
C MET A 82 -2.77 10.29 -15.14
N GLU A 83 -3.53 11.36 -14.94
CA GLU A 83 -2.97 12.68 -14.57
C GLU A 83 -2.34 12.63 -13.17
N PHE A 84 -2.95 11.91 -12.25
CA PHE A 84 -2.37 11.69 -10.93
C PHE A 84 -1.06 10.89 -11.01
N ALA A 85 -1.01 9.86 -11.87
CA ALA A 85 0.22 9.07 -12.09
C ALA A 85 1.38 9.92 -12.62
N LYS A 86 1.13 10.92 -13.48
CA LYS A 86 2.16 11.87 -13.97
C LYS A 86 2.85 12.63 -12.83
N GLY A 87 2.24 12.72 -11.66
CA GLY A 87 2.85 13.32 -10.49
C GLY A 87 4.09 12.57 -9.97
N ALA A 88 4.21 11.26 -10.25
CA ALA A 88 5.33 10.42 -9.81
C ALA A 88 6.47 10.33 -10.84
N GLY A 89 6.23 10.70 -12.10
CA GLY A 89 7.25 10.72 -13.15
C GLY A 89 6.67 10.86 -14.56
N ASN A 90 7.53 11.24 -15.51
CA ASN A 90 7.13 11.54 -16.88
C ASN A 90 6.90 10.31 -17.76
N ASN A 91 7.40 9.13 -17.37
CA ASN A 91 7.08 7.89 -18.07
C ASN A 91 5.92 7.21 -17.35
N ILE A 92 4.85 6.93 -18.09
CA ILE A 92 3.66 6.26 -17.56
C ILE A 92 3.62 4.84 -18.10
N ALA A 93 3.68 3.86 -17.21
CA ALA A 93 3.36 2.48 -17.52
C ALA A 93 1.87 2.24 -17.24
N ARG A 94 1.20 1.54 -18.16
CA ARG A 94 -0.17 1.05 -18.03
C ARG A 94 -0.14 -0.47 -17.83
N VAL A 95 -1.00 -0.98 -16.95
CA VAL A 95 -1.16 -2.42 -16.69
C VAL A 95 -2.62 -2.80 -16.53
N SER A 96 -2.93 -4.07 -16.75
CA SER A 96 -4.19 -4.70 -16.31
C SER A 96 -3.99 -5.43 -14.98
N LEU A 97 -5.02 -5.44 -14.15
CA LEU A 97 -5.06 -6.17 -12.88
C LEU A 97 -5.95 -7.41 -13.04
N SER A 98 -5.40 -8.59 -12.77
CA SER A 98 -6.09 -9.87 -12.95
C SER A 98 -7.32 -10.01 -12.06
N SER A 99 -8.47 -10.38 -12.62
CA SER A 99 -9.68 -10.73 -11.87
C SER A 99 -9.51 -11.96 -10.96
N LYS A 100 -8.44 -12.75 -11.16
CA LYS A 100 -8.11 -13.91 -10.31
C LYS A 100 -7.33 -13.52 -9.05
N ALA A 101 -6.89 -12.27 -8.93
CA ALA A 101 -6.12 -11.79 -7.80
C ALA A 101 -6.98 -11.67 -6.54
N LYS A 102 -6.40 -11.95 -5.36
CA LYS A 102 -7.06 -11.68 -4.08
C LYS A 102 -6.87 -10.22 -3.70
N ILE A 103 -7.79 -9.38 -4.15
CA ILE A 103 -7.74 -7.94 -3.90
C ILE A 103 -8.59 -7.62 -2.67
N LEU A 104 -8.05 -6.84 -1.74
CA LEU A 104 -8.82 -6.21 -0.68
C LEU A 104 -9.33 -4.85 -1.15
N ASP A 105 -10.61 -4.76 -1.50
CA ASP A 105 -11.29 -3.46 -1.62
C ASP A 105 -11.61 -2.93 -0.22
N THR A 106 -10.83 -1.97 0.25
CA THR A 106 -10.98 -1.41 1.60
C THR A 106 -12.19 -0.49 1.77
N THR A 107 -12.82 -0.08 0.67
CA THR A 107 -13.97 0.83 0.66
C THR A 107 -15.32 0.12 0.77
N GLU A 108 -15.37 -1.14 0.34
CA GLU A 108 -16.58 -1.97 0.31
C GLU A 108 -16.46 -3.24 1.18
N ASN A 109 -15.29 -3.88 1.27
CA ASN A 109 -15.12 -5.11 2.04
C ASN A 109 -14.85 -4.82 3.52
N HIS A 110 -15.89 -4.38 4.22
CA HIS A 110 -15.81 -3.94 5.62
C HIS A 110 -15.20 -5.00 6.55
N GLU A 111 -15.60 -6.27 6.45
CA GLU A 111 -15.10 -7.34 7.31
C GLU A 111 -13.59 -7.56 7.14
N ALA A 112 -13.13 -7.66 5.89
CA ALA A 112 -11.71 -7.86 5.60
C ALA A 112 -10.87 -6.61 5.93
N SER A 113 -11.41 -5.41 5.66
CA SER A 113 -10.79 -4.13 6.03
C SER A 113 -10.65 -4.00 7.55
N GLU A 114 -11.68 -4.37 8.32
CA GLU A 114 -11.66 -4.35 9.78
C GLU A 114 -10.66 -5.36 10.36
N LYS A 115 -10.54 -6.54 9.73
CA LYS A 115 -9.50 -7.51 10.09
C LYS A 115 -8.10 -6.95 9.86
N LEU A 116 -7.87 -6.29 8.72
CA LEU A 116 -6.60 -5.61 8.44
C LEU A 116 -6.30 -4.53 9.49
N ARG A 117 -7.27 -3.66 9.81
CA ARG A 117 -7.14 -2.62 10.85
C ARG A 117 -6.69 -3.21 12.18
N LYS A 118 -7.37 -4.26 12.66
CA LYS A 118 -7.04 -4.92 13.93
C LYS A 118 -5.65 -5.51 13.95
N GLU A 119 -5.15 -6.03 12.84
CA GLU A 119 -3.78 -6.54 12.76
C GLU A 119 -2.75 -5.39 12.74
N VAL A 120 -3.01 -4.31 12.01
CA VAL A 120 -2.15 -3.10 12.00
C VAL A 120 -2.09 -2.46 13.39
N ALA A 121 -3.22 -2.43 14.11
CA ALA A 121 -3.34 -1.90 15.48
C ALA A 121 -2.52 -2.66 16.53
N LYS A 122 -1.93 -3.81 16.20
CA LYS A 122 -1.00 -4.52 17.10
C LYS A 122 0.41 -3.92 17.09
N HIS A 123 0.72 -3.05 16.14
CA HIS A 123 2.03 -2.40 16.06
C HIS A 123 2.13 -1.25 17.07
N GLU A 124 3.23 -1.20 17.82
CA GLU A 124 3.43 -0.30 18.97
C GLU A 124 3.22 1.20 18.65
N ILE A 125 3.65 1.63 17.46
CA ILE A 125 3.50 3.02 17.03
C ILE A 125 2.15 3.26 16.36
N ALA A 126 1.64 2.30 15.59
CA ALA A 126 0.41 2.51 14.82
C ALA A 126 -0.82 2.49 15.73
N SER A 127 -0.78 1.73 16.83
CA SER A 127 -1.83 1.71 17.85
C SER A 127 -2.04 3.06 18.55
N ARG A 128 -1.12 4.01 18.38
CA ARG A 128 -1.16 5.37 18.94
C ARG A 128 -1.61 6.42 17.93
N THR A 129 -1.95 6.01 16.70
CA THR A 129 -2.43 6.91 15.65
C THR A 129 -3.93 6.75 15.45
N LEU A 130 -4.58 7.82 14.98
CA LEU A 130 -5.97 7.79 14.53
C LEU A 130 -6.14 6.79 13.38
N ASN A 131 -5.07 6.51 12.62
CA ASN A 131 -5.07 5.53 11.52
C ASN A 131 -5.40 4.10 11.98
N THR A 132 -5.56 3.81 13.26
CA THR A 132 -6.06 2.50 13.70
C THR A 132 -7.39 2.58 14.43
N GLU A 133 -7.99 3.76 14.56
CA GLU A 133 -9.36 3.92 15.07
C GLU A 133 -10.38 3.44 14.03
N HIS A 134 -11.48 2.85 14.49
CA HIS A 134 -12.46 2.19 13.61
C HIS A 134 -13.01 3.13 12.53
N ASP A 135 -13.59 4.26 12.95
CA ASP A 135 -14.28 5.16 12.01
C ASP A 135 -13.28 5.92 11.13
N TYR A 136 -12.16 6.35 11.71
CA TYR A 136 -11.07 6.98 10.95
C TYR A 136 -10.50 6.04 9.88
N TRP A 137 -10.36 4.74 10.19
CA TRP A 137 -9.88 3.76 9.22
C TRP A 137 -10.83 3.59 8.04
N HIS A 138 -12.10 3.30 8.30
CA HIS A 138 -13.07 2.97 7.24
C HIS A 138 -13.43 4.19 6.38
N GLU A 139 -13.61 5.37 6.99
CA GLU A 139 -13.80 6.61 6.24
C GLU A 139 -12.50 7.07 5.57
N GLY A 140 -11.37 6.84 6.23
CA GLY A 140 -10.04 7.20 5.73
C GLY A 140 -9.68 6.49 4.43
N TRP A 141 -10.16 5.27 4.18
CA TRP A 141 -9.94 4.57 2.90
C TRP A 141 -10.73 5.18 1.73
N ARG A 142 -11.84 5.86 2.01
CA ARG A 142 -12.67 6.56 1.02
C ARG A 142 -12.12 7.95 0.71
N THR A 143 -11.67 8.65 1.76
CA THR A 143 -11.12 10.02 1.66
C THR A 143 -9.63 10.05 1.32
N GLY A 144 -8.93 8.94 1.53
CA GLY A 144 -7.47 8.80 1.43
C GLY A 144 -6.70 9.27 2.67
N ASP A 145 -7.38 9.74 3.72
CA ASP A 145 -6.73 10.22 4.95
C ASP A 145 -6.09 9.07 5.77
N VAL A 146 -6.48 7.81 5.54
CA VAL A 146 -5.88 6.65 6.23
C VAL A 146 -4.40 6.43 5.88
N LEU A 147 -3.94 6.94 4.73
CA LEU A 147 -2.54 6.83 4.29
C LEU A 147 -1.66 7.96 4.84
N LYS A 148 -2.24 8.91 5.58
CA LYS A 148 -1.52 10.01 6.25
C LYS A 148 -1.50 9.77 7.75
N VAL A 149 -0.32 9.80 8.37
CA VAL A 149 -0.20 9.66 9.82
C VAL A 149 -0.94 10.81 10.51
N ALA A 150 -1.99 10.46 11.25
CA ALA A 150 -2.75 11.39 12.08
C ALA A 150 -2.74 10.89 13.52
N TYR A 151 -2.47 11.76 14.47
CA TYR A 151 -2.32 11.41 15.88
C TYR A 151 -2.68 12.58 16.79
N SER A 152 -3.10 12.27 18.00
CA SER A 152 -3.33 13.22 19.09
C SER A 152 -2.52 12.87 20.35
N ASP A 153 -1.73 11.78 20.33
CA ASP A 153 -0.88 11.34 21.44
C ASP A 153 0.35 12.27 21.58
N PRO A 154 0.47 13.06 22.67
CA PRO A 154 1.62 13.95 22.87
C PRO A 154 2.95 13.20 23.00
N LEU A 155 2.94 11.94 23.47
CA LEU A 155 4.14 11.13 23.55
C LEU A 155 4.65 10.74 22.16
N LEU A 156 3.74 10.53 21.21
CA LEU A 156 4.10 10.26 19.82
C LEU A 156 4.67 11.52 19.14
N GLU A 157 4.13 12.69 19.45
CA GLU A 157 4.68 13.97 19.00
C GLU A 157 6.13 14.17 19.50
N LEU A 158 6.36 13.99 20.82
CA LEU A 158 7.69 14.06 21.41
C LEU A 158 8.65 13.03 20.80
N HIS A 159 8.15 11.84 20.48
CA HIS A 159 8.93 10.81 19.79
C HIS A 159 9.40 11.29 18.41
N PHE A 160 8.52 11.88 17.60
CA PHE A 160 8.90 12.41 16.28
C PHE A 160 9.88 13.58 16.40
N ILE A 161 9.68 14.51 17.34
CA ILE A 161 10.63 15.59 17.61
C ILE A 161 12.03 15.04 17.93
N LYS A 162 12.10 14.00 18.77
CA LYS A 162 13.37 13.34 19.13
C LYS A 162 14.02 12.66 17.92
N LEU A 163 13.23 11.99 17.07
CA LEU A 163 13.73 11.38 15.83
C LEU A 163 14.31 12.44 14.89
N SER A 164 13.63 13.58 14.71
CA SER A 164 14.09 14.69 13.87
C SER A 164 15.39 15.30 14.40
N ALA A 165 15.50 15.53 15.70
CA ALA A 165 16.72 16.03 16.33
C ALA A 165 17.90 15.04 16.18
N ASN A 166 17.65 13.75 16.39
CA ASN A 166 18.66 12.70 16.22
C ASN A 166 19.14 12.61 14.77
N LEU A 167 18.21 12.65 13.80
CA LEU A 167 18.53 12.61 12.38
C LEU A 167 19.33 13.85 11.97
N SER A 168 18.93 15.04 12.40
CA SER A 168 19.67 16.29 12.15
C SER A 168 21.11 16.19 12.67
N LYS A 169 21.31 15.67 13.89
CA LYS A 169 22.64 15.49 14.49
C LYS A 169 23.50 14.47 13.72
N SER A 170 22.93 13.33 13.33
CA SER A 170 23.70 12.25 12.68
C SER A 170 24.04 12.55 11.22
N THR A 171 23.19 13.31 10.53
CA THR A 171 23.34 13.62 9.09
C THR A 171 23.85 15.03 8.80
N LYS A 172 23.91 15.90 9.82
CA LYS A 172 24.18 17.35 9.71
C LYS A 172 23.15 18.11 8.86
N LEU A 173 21.96 17.54 8.66
CA LEU A 173 20.86 18.25 8.01
C LEU A 173 20.31 19.35 8.94
N PRO A 174 19.82 20.48 8.39
CA PRO A 174 18.98 21.41 9.14
C PRO A 174 17.80 20.69 9.79
N LEU A 175 17.40 21.11 10.99
CA LEU A 175 16.32 20.45 11.74
C LEU A 175 15.00 20.40 10.95
N GLU A 176 14.70 21.44 10.18
CA GLU A 176 13.53 21.50 9.30
C GLU A 176 13.57 20.40 8.23
N ALA A 177 14.69 20.24 7.54
CA ALA A 177 14.88 19.18 6.55
C ALA A 177 14.79 17.78 7.18
N ALA A 178 15.38 17.58 8.36
CA ALA A 178 15.26 16.34 9.11
C ALA A 178 13.80 16.06 9.52
N THR A 179 13.05 17.10 9.91
CA THR A 179 11.63 16.99 10.26
C THR A 179 10.80 16.57 9.06
N ALA A 180 11.01 17.17 7.89
CA ALA A 180 10.34 16.77 6.66
C ALA A 180 10.63 15.30 6.29
N VAL A 181 11.88 14.85 6.45
CA VAL A 181 12.25 13.44 6.22
C VAL A 181 11.53 12.51 7.19
N ILE A 182 11.47 12.84 8.49
CA ILE A 182 10.75 12.03 9.49
C ILE A 182 9.25 11.98 9.20
N GLN A 183 8.62 13.11 8.84
CA GLN A 183 7.20 13.13 8.48
C GLN A 183 6.93 12.26 7.25
N HIS A 184 7.74 12.38 6.21
CA HIS A 184 7.62 11.56 5.00
C HIS A 184 7.80 10.07 5.32
N ASN A 185 8.81 9.72 6.11
CA ASN A 185 9.06 8.34 6.52
C ASN A 185 7.98 7.77 7.45
N SER A 186 7.31 8.61 8.23
CA SER A 186 6.21 8.16 9.09
C SER A 186 5.02 7.71 8.23
N ALA A 187 4.66 8.49 7.20
CA ALA A 187 3.63 8.10 6.24
C ALA A 187 4.03 6.85 5.45
N ARG A 188 5.25 6.81 4.92
CA ARG A 188 5.78 5.63 4.21
C ARG A 188 5.82 4.39 5.10
N GLY A 189 6.24 4.53 6.36
CA GLY A 189 6.26 3.45 7.33
C GLY A 189 4.87 2.91 7.63
N LEU A 190 3.87 3.78 7.75
CA LEU A 190 2.47 3.38 7.92
C LEU A 190 1.95 2.62 6.69
N ILE A 191 2.14 3.16 5.48
CA ILE A 191 1.71 2.51 4.24
C ILE A 191 2.38 1.14 4.09
N GLU A 192 3.67 1.05 4.37
CA GLU A 192 4.40 -0.21 4.33
C GLU A 192 3.86 -1.21 5.35
N LEU A 193 3.62 -0.78 6.60
CA LEU A 193 3.01 -1.63 7.63
C LEU A 193 1.65 -2.19 7.18
N ILE A 194 0.80 -1.36 6.57
CA ILE A 194 -0.49 -1.79 6.01
C ILE A 194 -0.26 -2.83 4.91
N CYS A 195 0.62 -2.56 3.94
CA CYS A 195 0.92 -3.45 2.82
C CYS A 195 1.44 -4.82 3.28
N VAL A 196 2.43 -4.86 4.17
CA VAL A 196 2.98 -6.12 4.67
C VAL A 196 1.97 -6.90 5.51
N THR A 197 1.08 -6.20 6.22
CA THR A 197 0.03 -6.83 7.02
C THR A 197 -1.05 -7.45 6.14
N ALA A 198 -1.49 -6.75 5.09
CA ALA A 198 -2.43 -7.29 4.12
C ALA A 198 -1.84 -8.50 3.37
N LYS A 199 -0.56 -8.43 2.99
CA LYS A 199 0.14 -9.57 2.38
C LYS A 199 0.18 -10.78 3.32
N LYS A 200 0.46 -10.58 4.61
CA LYS A 200 0.40 -11.63 5.65
C LYS A 200 -1.00 -12.22 5.82
N LEU A 201 -2.04 -11.42 5.58
CA LEU A 201 -3.44 -11.87 5.57
C LEU A 201 -3.83 -12.63 4.30
N GLY A 202 -2.95 -12.70 3.30
CA GLY A 202 -3.13 -13.49 2.09
C GLY A 202 -3.72 -12.73 0.90
N PHE A 203 -3.71 -11.40 0.94
CA PHE A 203 -4.08 -10.56 -0.20
C PHE A 203 -2.90 -10.34 -1.14
N ASP A 204 -3.21 -10.29 -2.43
CA ASP A 204 -2.26 -9.95 -3.50
C ASP A 204 -2.22 -8.46 -3.77
N ALA A 205 -3.31 -7.74 -3.48
CA ALA A 205 -3.38 -6.29 -3.63
C ALA A 205 -4.37 -5.64 -2.63
N ILE A 206 -4.22 -4.34 -2.43
CA ILE A 206 -5.15 -3.48 -1.68
C ILE A 206 -5.62 -2.36 -2.59
N TYR A 207 -6.92 -2.10 -2.61
CA TYR A 207 -7.54 -0.97 -3.29
C TYR A 207 -8.19 -0.02 -2.28
N GLY A 208 -8.05 1.28 -2.54
CA GLY A 208 -8.68 2.36 -1.78
C GLY A 208 -8.42 3.71 -2.46
N HIS A 209 -8.27 4.76 -1.66
CA HIS A 209 -7.94 6.09 -2.17
C HIS A 209 -6.72 6.70 -1.48
N GLU A 210 -6.08 7.64 -2.17
CA GLU A 210 -4.99 8.48 -1.65
C GLU A 210 -5.35 9.96 -1.88
N VAL A 211 -5.01 10.83 -0.92
CA VAL A 211 -5.21 12.27 -1.10
C VAL A 211 -4.21 12.84 -2.11
N ASP A 212 -4.72 13.52 -3.12
CA ASP A 212 -3.92 14.21 -4.12
C ASP A 212 -3.06 15.32 -3.49
N ARG A 213 -1.79 15.43 -3.91
CA ARG A 213 -0.87 16.52 -3.53
C ARG A 213 -1.40 17.90 -3.93
N HIS A 214 -2.30 17.98 -4.91
CA HIS A 214 -2.95 19.21 -5.36
C HIS A 214 -4.22 19.54 -4.56
N SER A 215 -4.47 18.86 -3.43
CA SER A 215 -5.59 19.21 -2.55
C SER A 215 -5.37 20.59 -1.92
N PHE A 216 -6.25 21.54 -2.21
CA PHE A 216 -6.23 22.88 -1.62
C PHE A 216 -7.17 22.96 -0.41
N ALA A 217 -6.97 23.96 0.45
CA ALA A 217 -7.87 24.22 1.58
C ALA A 217 -9.33 24.34 1.08
N GLY A 218 -10.21 23.45 1.56
CA GLY A 218 -11.62 23.39 1.17
C GLY A 218 -11.98 22.40 0.06
N LYS A 219 -11.01 21.77 -0.64
CA LYS A 219 -11.26 20.72 -1.63
C LYS A 219 -10.19 19.62 -1.55
N LYS A 220 -10.45 18.61 -0.72
CA LYS A 220 -9.67 17.36 -0.73
C LYS A 220 -10.08 16.53 -1.95
N ILE A 221 -9.11 16.15 -2.78
CA ILE A 221 -9.34 15.27 -3.91
C ILE A 221 -8.73 13.91 -3.57
N ALA A 222 -9.57 12.89 -3.47
CA ALA A 222 -9.14 11.51 -3.24
C ALA A 222 -9.04 10.78 -4.58
N GLN A 223 -7.90 10.16 -4.85
CA GLN A 223 -7.61 9.48 -6.11
C GLN A 223 -7.58 7.96 -5.90
N PRO A 224 -8.07 7.15 -6.85
CA PRO A 224 -7.99 5.70 -6.75
C PRO A 224 -6.54 5.25 -6.57
N TRP A 225 -6.29 4.43 -5.57
CA TRP A 225 -4.97 3.94 -5.20
C TRP A 225 -4.99 2.42 -5.10
N LEU A 226 -4.01 1.78 -5.72
CA LEU A 226 -3.86 0.33 -5.74
C LEU A 226 -2.43 -0.03 -5.34
N ALA A 227 -2.27 -0.78 -4.26
CA ALA A 227 -1.00 -1.39 -3.87
C ALA A 227 -0.98 -2.86 -4.26
N VAL A 228 -0.09 -3.21 -5.20
CA VAL A 228 0.16 -4.59 -5.64
C VAL A 228 1.28 -5.17 -4.79
N LEU A 229 1.01 -6.29 -4.12
CA LEU A 229 1.86 -6.89 -3.08
C LEU A 229 2.60 -8.15 -3.56
N SER A 230 2.10 -8.77 -4.64
CA SER A 230 2.55 -10.04 -5.19
C SER A 230 2.82 -9.93 -6.69
N ASN A 231 3.76 -10.73 -7.18
CA ASN A 231 3.99 -10.85 -8.63
C ASN A 231 2.90 -11.70 -9.29
N GLY A 232 2.71 -11.54 -10.61
CA GLY A 232 1.84 -12.39 -11.43
C GLY A 232 0.35 -12.04 -11.38
N ILE A 233 -0.03 -10.95 -10.71
CA ILE A 233 -1.41 -10.44 -10.70
C ILE A 233 -1.63 -9.20 -11.58
N ILE A 234 -0.56 -8.65 -12.14
CA ILE A 234 -0.60 -7.55 -13.11
C ILE A 234 0.10 -7.96 -14.40
N SER A 235 -0.28 -7.33 -15.52
CA SER A 235 0.46 -7.46 -16.78
C SER A 235 1.83 -6.80 -16.72
N GLU A 236 2.70 -7.14 -17.67
CA GLU A 236 3.94 -6.40 -17.92
C GLU A 236 3.65 -4.93 -18.28
N PRO A 237 4.60 -4.01 -18.04
CA PRO A 237 4.39 -2.58 -18.27
C PRO A 237 4.20 -2.26 -19.75
N GLU A 238 3.06 -1.67 -20.09
CA GLU A 238 2.81 -1.04 -21.39
C GLU A 238 3.13 0.46 -21.28
N TRP A 239 4.21 0.91 -21.94
CA TRP A 239 4.65 2.30 -21.85
C TRP A 239 3.83 3.21 -22.78
N LEU A 240 3.11 4.16 -22.21
CA LEU A 240 2.36 5.15 -22.98
C LEU A 240 3.33 6.15 -23.63
N HIS A 241 3.11 6.47 -24.90
CA HIS A 241 3.86 7.49 -25.62
C HIS A 241 3.23 8.86 -25.38
N CYS A 242 4.03 9.89 -25.09
CA CYS A 242 3.56 11.25 -24.80
C CYS A 242 2.97 12.01 -26.01
N ASN A 243 2.45 11.31 -27.03
CA ASN A 243 1.88 11.92 -28.24
C ASN A 243 0.38 11.70 -28.41
N ASP A 244 -0.29 10.99 -27.50
CA ASP A 244 -1.73 10.77 -27.60
C ASP A 244 -2.48 11.86 -26.81
N SER A 245 -2.36 13.09 -27.30
CA SER A 245 -3.31 14.16 -27.04
C SER A 245 -3.99 14.48 -28.36
N GLU A 246 -5.09 13.79 -28.65
CA GLU A 246 -6.19 14.33 -29.47
C GLU A 246 -7.15 15.12 -28.57
#